data_AF-A0A529I1B9-F1
#
_entry.id   AF-A0A529I1B9-F1
#
_cell.length_a   1.000
_cell.length_b   1.000
_cell.length_c   1.000
_cell.angle_alpha   90.00
_cell.angle_beta   90.00
_cell.angle_gamma   90.00
#
_symmetry.space_group_name_H-M   'P 1'
#
loop_
_entity.id
_entity.type
_entity.pdbx_description
1 polymer ?
#
loop_
_entity_poly.entity_id
_entity_poly.type
_entity_poly.pdbx_seq_one_letter_code
_entity_poly.pdbx_strand_id
1 'polypeptide(L)' 'YGMDGEGWFLGIHCFTRYVKVAFFRGMSLKPVPPGESRSKDTRYFHIHEDDQLDEAQFVSWVKQASQLPGERM' A
#
# COMPACT_ATOMS: atom_id res chain seq x y z
N TYR A 1 -12.47 11.50 6.69
CA TYR A 1 -11.28 10.63 6.69
C TYR A 1 -10.75 10.65 5.27
N GLY A 2 -9.55 11.20 5.08
CA GLY A 2 -9.09 11.82 3.83
C GLY A 2 -8.73 13.26 4.14
N MET A 3 -7.44 13.59 4.14
CA MET A 3 -6.99 14.97 4.29
C MET A 3 -7.54 15.76 3.09
N ASP A 4 -8.17 16.91 3.38
CA ASP A 4 -8.79 17.78 2.39
C ASP A 4 -7.85 18.00 1.20
N GLY A 5 -8.18 17.39 0.05
CA GLY A 5 -7.57 17.71 -1.25
C GLY A 5 -6.44 16.81 -1.75
N GLU A 6 -5.88 15.89 -0.96
CA GLU A 6 -4.67 15.13 -1.38
C GLU A 6 -4.94 13.74 -1.98
N GLY A 7 -6.20 13.30 -2.08
CA GLY A 7 -6.56 12.02 -2.69
C GLY A 7 -6.20 10.81 -1.82
N TRP A 8 -6.32 9.60 -2.39
CA TRP A 8 -6.06 8.34 -1.70
C TRP A 8 -4.61 7.92 -1.89
N PHE A 9 -3.89 7.57 -0.83
CA PHE A 9 -2.50 7.10 -0.92
C PHE A 9 -2.36 5.57 -0.80
N LEU A 10 -3.37 4.91 -0.21
CA LEU A 10 -3.47 3.46 -0.13
C LEU A 10 -4.92 2.98 -0.28
N GLY A 11 -5.08 1.74 -0.72
CA GLY A 11 -6.35 1.01 -0.72
C GLY A 11 -6.20 -0.34 -0.01
N ILE A 12 -7.25 -0.80 0.68
CA ILE A 12 -7.23 -2.09 1.38
C ILE A 12 -8.42 -2.91 0.91
N HIS A 13 -8.17 -4.15 0.52
CA HIS A 13 -9.19 -5.11 0.11
C HIS A 13 -9.07 -6.36 0.96
N CYS A 14 -10.13 -6.70 1.69
CA CYS A 14 -10.18 -7.91 2.49
C CYS A 14 -10.75 -9.07 1.66
N PHE A 15 -9.96 -10.13 1.49
CA PHE A 15 -10.39 -11.39 0.92
C PHE A 15 -10.52 -12.45 2.03
N THR A 16 -11.16 -13.56 1.72
CA THR A 16 -11.37 -14.67 2.66
C THR A 16 -10.07 -15.27 3.20
N ARG A 17 -8.95 -15.13 2.48
CA ARG A 17 -7.66 -15.77 2.79
C ARG A 17 -6.51 -14.80 3.00
N TYR A 18 -6.69 -13.52 2.68
CA TYR A 18 -5.64 -12.51 2.80
C TYR A 18 -6.22 -11.10 2.73
N VAL A 19 -5.47 -10.15 3.27
CA VAL A 19 -5.71 -8.72 3.06
C VAL A 19 -4.76 -8.23 1.98
N LYS A 20 -5.30 -7.59 0.96
CA LYS A 20 -4.52 -6.93 -0.09
C LYS A 20 -4.44 -5.44 0.17
N VAL A 21 -3.24 -4.96 0.41
CA VAL A 21 -2.93 -3.53 0.52
C VAL A 21 -2.36 -3.06 -0.81
N ALA A 22 -3.00 -2.07 -1.41
CA ALA A 22 -2.59 -1.41 -2.63
C ALA A 22 -1.94 -0.06 -2.30
N PHE A 23 -0.66 0.09 -2.64
CA PHE A 23 0.06 1.34 -2.57
C PHE A 23 0.08 1.98 -3.95
N PHE A 24 -0.69 3.05 -4.18
CA PHE A 24 -0.81 3.66 -5.51
C PHE A 24 0.52 4.20 -6.04
N ARG A 25 1.38 4.70 -5.13
CA ARG A 25 2.77 5.10 -5.40
C ARG A 25 3.79 4.09 -4.89
N GLY A 26 3.47 2.80 -4.95
CA GLY A 26 4.29 1.71 -4.41
C GLY A 26 5.73 1.67 -4.95
N MET A 27 5.95 2.10 -6.19
CA MET A 27 7.30 2.21 -6.78
C MET A 27 8.21 3.24 -6.11
N SER A 28 7.63 4.24 -5.43
CA SER A 28 8.41 5.27 -4.73
C SER A 28 8.78 4.87 -3.29
N LEU A 29 8.24 3.75 -2.80
CA LEU A 29 8.50 3.24 -1.45
C LEU A 29 9.84 2.51 -1.38
N LYS A 30 10.49 2.58 -0.22
CA LYS A 30 11.77 1.92 0.04
C LYS A 30 11.69 1.06 1.32
N PRO A 31 11.95 -0.26 1.24
CA PRO A 31 12.06 -1.07 0.01
C PRO A 31 10.75 -1.08 -0.81
N VAL A 32 10.82 -1.43 -2.09
CA VAL A 32 9.62 -1.51 -2.94
C VAL A 32 8.79 -2.74 -2.53
N PRO A 33 7.46 -2.64 -2.31
CA PRO A 33 6.63 -3.78 -1.99
C PRO A 33 6.68 -4.82 -3.12
N PRO A 34 6.74 -6.13 -2.80
CA PRO A 34 7.03 -7.17 -3.78
C PRO A 34 5.90 -7.46 -4.78
N GLY A 35 4.65 -7.10 -4.48
CA GLY A 35 3.53 -7.39 -5.35
C GLY A 35 3.53 -6.49 -6.59
N GLU A 36 3.86 -7.07 -7.73
CA GLU A 36 3.75 -6.39 -9.01
C GLU A 36 2.30 -6.03 -9.34
N SER A 37 2.13 -4.91 -10.03
CA SER A 37 0.82 -4.46 -10.51
C SER A 37 0.88 -4.23 -12.02
N ARG A 38 -0.28 -4.34 -12.67
CA ARG A 38 -0.44 -3.97 -14.09
C ARG A 38 -0.22 -2.47 -14.32
N SER A 39 -0.49 -1.64 -13.32
CA SER A 39 -0.18 -0.21 -13.33
C SER A 39 1.28 -0.02 -12.93
N LYS A 40 2.02 0.80 -13.69
CA LYS A 40 3.49 0.95 -13.51
C LYS A 40 3.86 1.38 -12.09
N ASP A 41 3.07 2.26 -11.47
CA ASP A 41 3.40 2.89 -10.19
C ASP A 41 2.86 2.15 -8.95
N THR A 42 1.73 1.46 -9.10
CA THR A 42 1.09 0.76 -7.98
C THR A 42 1.89 -0.49 -7.60
N ARG A 43 1.95 -0.80 -6.31
CA ARG A 43 2.42 -2.10 -5.81
C ARG A 43 1.43 -2.67 -4.81
N TYR A 44 1.34 -3.99 -4.79
CA TYR A 44 0.49 -4.73 -3.87
C TYR A 44 1.31 -5.37 -2.77
N PHE A 45 0.70 -5.49 -1.61
CA PHE A 45 1.21 -6.28 -0.50
C PHE A 45 0.06 -7.16 -0.01
N HIS A 46 0.27 -8.47 -0.02
CA HIS A 46 -0.73 -9.43 0.44
C HIS A 46 -0.29 -9.92 1.81
N ILE A 47 -1.20 -9.83 2.77
CA ILE A 47 -1.01 -10.29 4.14
C ILE A 47 -1.90 -11.51 4.31
N HIS A 48 -1.32 -12.69 4.32
CA HIS A 48 -2.05 -13.93 4.59
C HIS A 48 -2.21 -14.14 6.10
N GLU A 49 -3.19 -14.97 6.50
CA GLU A 49 -3.45 -15.29 7.91
C GLU A 49 -2.25 -15.95 8.61
N ASP A 50 -1.48 -16.75 7.85
CA ASP A 50 -0.33 -17.50 8.34
C ASP A 50 1.02 -16.76 8.15
N ASP A 51 1.01 -15.58 7.52
CA ASP A 51 2.25 -14.83 7.25
C ASP A 51 2.72 -14.09 8.51
N GLN A 52 4.02 -14.18 8.79
CA GLN A 52 4.66 -13.24 9.72
C GLN A 52 4.72 -11.86 9.08
N LEU A 53 3.76 -11.00 9.45
CA LEU A 53 3.77 -9.60 9.06
C LEU A 53 4.91 -8.87 9.77
N ASP A 54 5.86 -8.34 9.00
CA ASP A 54 6.81 -7.36 9.51
C ASP A 54 6.09 -6.01 9.69
N GLU A 55 5.60 -5.79 10.90
CA GLU A 55 4.87 -4.58 11.27
C GLU A 55 5.73 -3.32 11.10
N ALA A 56 7.03 -3.38 11.39
CA ALA A 56 7.93 -2.24 11.26
C ALA A 56 8.09 -1.84 9.79
N GLN A 57 8.24 -2.83 8.90
CA GLN A 57 8.28 -2.63 7.47
C GLN A 57 6.94 -2.09 6.93
N PHE A 58 5.82 -2.65 7.38
CA PHE A 58 4.49 -2.18 6.97
C PHE A 58 4.23 -0.73 7.38
N VAL A 59 4.53 -0.38 8.63
CA VAL A 59 4.38 1.00 9.14
C VAL A 59 5.30 1.96 8.37
N SER A 60 6.51 1.54 8.00
CA SER A 60 7.41 2.33 7.17
C SER A 60 6.80 2.65 5.80
N TRP A 61 6.16 1.67 5.15
CA TRP A 61 5.46 1.89 3.89
C TRP A 61 4.28 2.84 4.01
N VAL A 62 3.45 2.66 5.04
CA VAL A 62 2.28 3.53 5.27
C VAL A 62 2.73 4.98 5.52
N LYS A 63 3.77 5.19 6.33
CA LYS A 63 4.35 6.52 6.57
C LYS A 63 4.89 7.15 5.29
N GLN A 64 5.66 6.40 4.50
CA GLN A 64 6.18 6.89 3.23
C GLN A 64 5.04 7.23 2.25
N ALA A 65 4.05 6.35 2.11
CA ALA A 65 2.92 6.56 1.22
C ALA A 65 2.08 7.78 1.63
N SER A 66 1.93 8.04 2.94
CA SER A 66 1.20 9.22 3.44
C SER A 66 1.89 10.56 3.14
N GLN A 67 3.19 10.55 2.81
CA GLN A 67 3.94 11.74 2.44
C GLN A 67 3.98 11.97 0.92
N LEU A 68 3.44 11.03 0.14
CA LEU A 68 3.39 11.15 -1.31
C LEU A 68 2.04 11.74 -1.73
N PRO A 69 2.00 12.51 -2.84
CA PRO A 69 0.74 13.00 -3.38
C PRO A 69 -0.16 11.82 -3.72
N GLY A 70 -1.35 11.81 -3.12
CA GLY A 70 -2.34 10.75 -3.31
C GLY A 70 -2.96 10.78 -4.71
N GLU A 71 -3.64 9.70 -5.04
CA GLU A 71 -4.31 9.48 -6.30
C GLU A 71 -5.77 9.96 -6.20
N ARG A 72 -6.22 10.73 -7.20
CA ARG A 72 -7.64 11.08 -7.34
C ARG A 72 -8.37 9.86 -7.90
N MET A 73 -9.12 9.19 -7.05
CA MET A 73 -9.95 8.04 -7.40
C MET A 73 -11.38 8.47 -7.72
#